data_AF-A0A561UXV1-F1
#
_entry.id   AF-A0A561UXV1-F1
#
_cell.length_a   1.000
_cell.length_b   1.000
_cell.length_c   1.000
_cell.angle_alpha   90.00
_cell.angle_beta   90.00
_cell.angle_gamma   90.00
#
_symmetry.space_group_name_H-M   'P 1'
#
loop_
_entity.id
_entity.type
_entity.pdbx_description
1 polymer ?
#
loop_
_entity_poly.entity_id
_entity_poly.type
_entity_poly.pdbx_seq_one_letter_code
_entity_poly.pdbx_strand_id
1 'polypeptide(L)'
;MSKQELVLGQDGAAGASPPERSRELGGGCSPGLLTAPLDEDQATDLAKVFKALGDPVRLRLLSMIASRAGGEVCVCDLTPAFELSQPTISHHLKLLKQAGLIDSERRGTWVYYRLLPEMTDRLAAVLTRPAAAPPAEFAGAGPVSTGTPSPTGPVAGRLSFLDRFLAVWILVAMAAGLGLGRLVPGLGDALAKVTVTGVSLPIALGLLVMMYPVLAKVRYPSVLFVCVHNAGRSQMAAAFLTHLSRGRVEARSAGSVPAAAVNPAAVAAMAEAGIDMSAETPKVLTVEAVQASDAVITMGCGDTCPVFPGKTYLDWKLDDPAGQGIDAVRPIRDEIERRIRGLLAELGVETA
;
A
#
# COMPACT_ATOMS: atom_id res chain seq x y z
N MET A 1 -38.79 -7.56 68.91
CA MET A 1 -37.48 -7.97 69.48
C MET A 1 -36.47 -6.90 69.13
N SER A 2 -35.81 -6.39 70.16
CA SER A 2 -35.01 -5.17 70.20
C SER A 2 -33.52 -5.46 69.98
N LYS A 3 -32.80 -4.50 69.38
CA LYS A 3 -31.37 -4.12 69.51
C LYS A 3 -31.04 -3.25 68.29
N GLN A 4 -30.98 -1.91 68.32
CA GLN A 4 -30.24 -0.96 69.17
C GLN A 4 -28.71 -1.06 69.03
N GLU A 5 -28.16 0.12 68.68
CA GLU A 5 -26.81 0.55 68.31
C GLU A 5 -25.62 0.02 69.11
N LEU A 6 -24.44 -0.01 68.47
CA LEU A 6 -23.20 0.44 69.13
C LEU A 6 -22.18 0.95 68.09
N VAL A 7 -21.96 2.26 68.11
CA VAL A 7 -20.76 2.95 67.61
C VAL A 7 -19.74 2.96 68.76
N LEU A 8 -18.47 2.64 68.48
CA LEU A 8 -17.24 3.32 68.97
C LEU A 8 -16.00 2.46 68.65
N GLY A 9 -14.95 3.09 68.12
CA GLY A 9 -13.62 2.48 68.04
C GLY A 9 -12.73 3.00 66.90
N GLN A 10 -12.43 4.30 66.90
CA GLN A 10 -11.18 4.81 66.32
C GLN A 10 -10.02 4.43 67.25
N ASP A 11 -8.92 3.93 66.69
CA ASP A 11 -7.53 4.31 67.01
C ASP A 11 -6.55 3.44 66.22
N GLY A 12 -5.50 4.05 65.63
CA GLY A 12 -4.31 3.32 65.17
C GLY A 12 -3.72 3.78 63.84
N ALA A 13 -2.75 4.69 63.93
CA ALA A 13 -1.98 5.27 62.83
C ALA A 13 -1.00 4.30 62.13
N ALA A 14 -0.86 4.46 60.80
CA ALA A 14 0.36 4.31 59.98
C ALA A 14 -0.05 4.67 58.54
N GLY A 15 0.44 5.71 57.87
CA GLY A 15 1.85 6.01 57.69
C GLY A 15 2.34 5.35 56.40
N ALA A 16 1.93 5.84 55.22
CA ALA A 16 2.64 5.70 53.94
C ALA A 16 1.86 6.39 52.80
N SER A 17 2.29 7.59 52.43
CA SER A 17 1.92 8.21 51.14
C SER A 17 2.48 7.36 49.99
N PRO A 18 1.70 7.04 48.94
CA PRO A 18 2.29 6.49 47.71
C PRO A 18 3.08 7.59 46.99
N PRO A 19 4.19 7.25 46.31
CA PRO A 19 5.06 8.25 45.71
C PRO A 19 4.32 8.92 44.54
N GLU A 20 4.12 10.23 44.67
CA GLU A 20 3.91 11.12 43.54
C GLU A 20 5.08 10.92 42.59
N ARG A 21 4.84 10.19 41.50
CA ARG A 21 5.77 10.09 40.40
C ARG A 21 5.67 11.39 39.62
N SER A 22 6.29 12.43 40.18
CA SER A 22 6.64 13.67 39.49
C SER A 22 7.48 13.30 38.28
N ARG A 23 6.82 13.07 37.14
CA ARG A 23 7.48 13.10 35.83
C ARG A 23 7.82 14.56 35.58
N GLU A 24 9.07 14.85 35.85
CA GLU A 24 9.74 16.09 35.47
C GLU A 24 9.37 16.47 34.04
N LEU A 25 8.81 17.67 33.89
CA LEU A 25 8.75 18.40 32.63
C LEU A 25 10.19 18.80 32.26
N GLY A 26 10.97 17.84 31.80
CA GLY A 26 12.28 18.06 31.19
C GLY A 26 12.12 18.44 29.73
N GLY A 27 12.43 19.69 29.39
CA GLY A 27 12.55 20.18 28.02
C GLY A 27 13.72 19.51 27.27
N GLY A 28 13.53 18.25 26.88
CA GLY A 28 14.41 17.54 25.96
C GLY A 28 13.90 17.72 24.55
N CYS A 29 14.68 18.38 23.68
CA CYS A 29 14.49 18.31 22.24
C CYS A 29 14.46 16.84 21.84
N SER A 30 13.30 16.32 21.43
CA SER A 30 13.24 15.06 20.69
C SER A 30 14.12 15.22 19.45
N PRO A 31 15.02 14.27 19.14
CA PRO A 31 15.78 14.35 17.90
C PRO A 31 14.79 14.38 16.73
N GLY A 32 14.95 15.36 15.85
CA GLY A 32 14.21 15.38 14.59
C GLY A 32 14.62 14.18 13.74
N LEU A 33 13.75 13.79 12.80
CA LEU A 33 13.96 12.66 11.88
C LEU A 33 15.28 12.77 11.10
N LEU A 34 15.81 13.99 10.98
CA LEU A 34 17.03 14.34 10.27
C LEU A 34 18.30 14.38 11.15
N THR A 35 18.18 14.12 12.46
CA THR A 35 19.29 14.29 13.42
C THR A 35 19.75 13.00 14.08
N ALA A 36 18.84 12.05 14.30
CA ALA A 36 19.16 10.70 14.78
C ALA A 36 18.05 9.71 14.38
N PRO A 37 18.32 8.39 14.35
CA PRO A 37 17.30 7.38 14.17
C PRO A 37 16.21 7.49 15.25
N LEU A 38 14.95 7.35 14.84
CA LEU A 38 13.82 7.32 15.75
C LEU A 38 13.81 6.00 16.53
N ASP A 39 13.41 6.07 17.80
CA ASP A 39 13.05 4.87 18.55
C ASP A 39 11.67 4.32 18.11
N GLU A 40 11.35 3.10 18.53
CA GLU A 40 10.15 2.37 18.10
C GLU A 40 8.84 3.08 18.51
N ASP A 41 8.82 3.69 19.70
CA ASP A 41 7.67 4.42 20.23
C ASP A 41 7.45 5.72 19.44
N GLN A 42 8.51 6.49 19.20
CA GLN A 42 8.49 7.70 18.38
C GLN A 42 8.03 7.40 16.95
N ALA A 43 8.57 6.35 16.33
CA ALA A 43 8.18 5.94 14.99
C ALA A 43 6.69 5.57 14.92
N THR A 44 6.20 4.83 15.92
CA THR A 44 4.79 4.42 16.01
C THR A 44 3.86 5.62 16.18
N ASP A 45 4.20 6.58 17.05
CA ASP A 45 3.37 7.77 17.28
C ASP A 45 3.36 8.71 16.07
N LEU A 46 4.51 8.90 15.44
CA LEU A 46 4.62 9.73 14.24
C LEU A 46 3.87 9.10 13.05
N ALA A 47 3.91 7.77 12.92
CA ALA A 47 3.18 7.04 11.88
C ALA A 47 1.66 7.23 12.00
N LYS A 48 1.09 7.26 13.22
CA LYS A 48 -0.35 7.55 13.43
C LYS A 48 -0.73 8.92 12.86
N VAL A 49 0.11 9.92 13.08
CA VAL A 49 -0.11 11.30 12.61
C VAL A 49 0.04 11.37 11.08
N PHE A 50 1.09 10.78 10.51
CA PHE A 50 1.27 10.73 9.06
C PHE A 50 0.16 9.95 8.36
N LYS A 51 -0.36 8.89 8.96
CA LYS A 51 -1.53 8.16 8.44
C LYS A 51 -2.78 9.04 8.42
N ALA A 52 -2.99 9.87 9.43
CA ALA A 52 -4.07 10.85 9.44
C ALA A 52 -3.86 11.95 8.37
N LEU A 53 -2.62 12.32 8.06
CA LEU A 53 -2.30 13.30 7.02
C LEU A 53 -2.18 12.71 5.61
N GLY A 54 -2.04 11.39 5.45
CA GLY A 54 -1.85 10.73 4.15
C GLY A 54 -3.08 10.70 3.23
N ASP A 55 -4.10 11.52 3.51
CA ASP A 55 -5.36 11.57 2.77
C ASP A 55 -5.65 12.99 2.30
N PRO A 56 -6.01 13.18 1.02
CA PRO A 56 -6.15 14.50 0.42
C PRO A 56 -7.31 15.30 1.01
N VAL A 57 -8.39 14.64 1.44
CA VAL A 57 -9.55 15.30 2.07
C VAL A 57 -9.18 15.80 3.46
N ARG A 58 -8.49 14.96 4.25
CA ARG A 58 -8.02 15.34 5.60
C ARG A 58 -7.00 16.47 5.57
N LEU A 59 -6.06 16.46 4.63
CA LEU A 59 -5.11 17.58 4.45
C LEU A 59 -5.82 18.87 4.09
N ARG A 60 -6.78 18.82 3.18
CA ARG A 60 -7.54 20.00 2.78
C ARG A 60 -8.41 20.55 3.93
N LEU A 61 -9.07 19.68 4.68
CA LEU A 61 -9.80 20.05 5.91
C LEU A 61 -8.88 20.72 6.93
N LEU A 62 -7.71 20.12 7.21
CA LEU A 62 -6.73 20.66 8.14
C LEU A 62 -6.21 22.03 7.69
N SER A 63 -5.89 22.19 6.40
CA SER A 63 -5.46 23.46 5.81
C SER A 63 -6.53 24.56 5.93
N MET A 64 -7.79 24.22 5.69
CA MET A 64 -8.92 25.15 5.87
C MET A 64 -9.11 25.56 7.33
N ILE A 65 -8.92 24.63 8.28
CA ILE A 65 -8.99 24.92 9.72
C ILE A 65 -7.81 25.80 10.15
N ALA A 66 -6.59 25.47 9.71
CA ALA A 66 -5.37 26.18 10.06
C ALA A 66 -5.29 27.59 9.46
N SER A 67 -5.88 27.81 8.28
CA SER A 67 -5.80 29.09 7.57
C SER A 67 -6.88 30.11 7.96
N ARG A 68 -7.76 29.77 8.91
CA ARG A 68 -8.81 30.68 9.38
C ARG A 68 -8.28 31.68 10.40
N ALA A 69 -8.48 32.97 10.13
CA ALA A 69 -8.06 34.08 11.00
C ALA A 69 -8.67 34.04 12.42
N GLY A 70 -9.80 33.34 12.62
CA GLY A 70 -10.48 33.24 13.91
C GLY A 70 -10.07 32.04 14.77
N GLY A 71 -9.12 31.21 14.35
CA GLY A 71 -8.63 30.04 15.12
C GLY A 71 -9.60 28.85 15.20
N GLU A 72 -10.85 29.01 14.78
CA GLU A 72 -11.86 27.95 14.76
C GLU A 72 -12.81 28.04 13.54
N VAL A 73 -13.35 26.88 13.15
CA VAL A 73 -14.23 26.74 11.98
C VAL A 73 -15.43 25.85 12.29
N CYS A 74 -16.63 26.30 11.91
CA CYS A 74 -17.83 25.46 12.00
C CYS A 74 -17.77 24.32 10.97
N VAL A 75 -18.27 23.14 11.33
CA VAL A 75 -18.47 22.02 10.39
C VAL A 75 -19.34 22.41 9.18
N CYS A 76 -20.29 23.32 9.40
CA CYS A 76 -21.19 23.87 8.38
C CYS A 76 -20.46 24.68 7.31
N ASP A 77 -19.35 25.33 7.66
CA ASP A 77 -18.54 26.12 6.73
C ASP A 77 -17.52 25.25 5.97
N LEU A 78 -17.19 24.07 6.52
CA LEU A 78 -16.27 23.12 5.89
C LEU A 78 -16.96 22.28 4.83
N THR A 79 -18.19 21.83 5.12
CA THR A 79 -18.92 20.86 4.29
C THR A 79 -19.12 21.29 2.82
N PRO A 80 -19.48 22.55 2.51
CA PRO A 80 -19.69 22.99 1.13
C PRO A 80 -18.44 22.95 0.23
N ALA A 81 -17.23 22.85 0.81
CA ALA A 81 -15.99 22.82 0.04
C ALA A 81 -15.65 21.44 -0.57
N PHE A 82 -16.47 20.42 -0.27
CA PHE A 82 -16.26 19.04 -0.69
C PHE A 82 -17.53 18.46 -1.32
N GLU A 83 -17.37 17.68 -2.38
CA GLU A 83 -18.45 16.87 -2.97
C GLU A 83 -18.62 15.55 -2.20
N LEU A 84 -18.72 15.64 -0.87
CA LEU A 84 -18.81 14.48 0.02
C LEU A 84 -19.99 14.62 0.98
N SER A 85 -20.52 13.48 1.41
CA SER A 85 -21.58 13.46 2.41
C SER A 85 -21.10 13.97 3.77
N GLN A 86 -21.99 14.60 4.54
CA GLN A 86 -21.69 15.10 5.89
C GLN A 86 -21.22 13.99 6.87
N PRO A 87 -21.74 12.74 6.80
CA PRO A 87 -21.16 11.61 7.55
C PRO A 87 -19.70 11.33 7.20
N THR A 88 -19.33 11.40 5.92
CA THR A 88 -17.95 11.20 5.46
C THR A 88 -17.01 12.28 6.00
N ILE A 89 -17.42 13.55 5.93
CA ILE A 89 -16.62 14.67 6.47
C ILE A 89 -16.48 14.56 7.99
N SER A 90 -17.55 14.18 8.70
CA SER A 90 -17.50 13.97 10.16
C SER A 90 -16.55 12.83 10.54
N HIS A 91 -16.47 11.77 9.72
CA HIS A 91 -15.49 10.69 9.90
C HIS A 91 -14.05 11.21 9.76
N HIS A 92 -13.77 12.00 8.71
CA HIS A 92 -12.45 12.61 8.51
C HIS A 92 -12.03 13.53 9.66
N LEU A 93 -12.96 14.35 10.17
CA LEU A 93 -12.73 15.22 11.32
C LEU A 93 -12.48 14.42 12.61
N LYS A 94 -13.20 13.31 12.81
CA LYS A 94 -12.95 12.41 13.93
C LYS A 94 -11.55 11.80 13.88
N LEU A 95 -11.08 11.37 12.70
CA LEU A 95 -9.75 10.80 12.52
C LEU A 95 -8.65 11.85 12.79
N LEU A 96 -8.83 13.09 12.30
CA LEU A 96 -7.90 14.20 12.59
C LEU A 96 -7.85 14.52 14.09
N LYS A 97 -9.00 14.47 14.79
CA LYS A 97 -9.09 14.65 16.24
C LYS A 97 -8.38 13.52 17.00
N GLN A 98 -8.58 12.27 16.58
CA GLN A 98 -7.91 11.10 17.18
C GLN A 98 -6.40 11.15 17.00
N ALA A 99 -5.91 11.76 15.92
CA ALA A 99 -4.49 11.99 15.69
C ALA A 99 -3.92 13.20 16.47
N GLY A 100 -4.74 13.90 17.27
CA GLY A 100 -4.31 15.05 18.06
C GLY A 100 -4.02 16.31 17.27
N LEU A 101 -4.44 16.39 15.99
CA LEU A 101 -4.19 17.55 15.12
C LEU A 101 -5.22 18.66 15.32
N ILE A 102 -6.45 18.29 15.67
CA ILE A 102 -7.56 19.23 15.88
C ILE A 102 -8.33 18.90 17.15
N ASP A 103 -8.98 19.90 17.72
CA ASP A 103 -9.94 19.76 18.81
C ASP A 103 -11.34 20.21 18.34
N SER A 104 -12.38 19.82 19.07
CA SER A 104 -13.77 20.14 18.73
C SER A 104 -14.53 20.67 19.93
N GLU A 105 -15.26 21.76 19.75
CA GLU A 105 -16.15 22.33 20.75
C GLU A 105 -17.59 22.38 20.22
N ARG A 106 -18.54 21.88 21.01
CA ARG A 106 -19.97 21.93 20.64
C ARG A 106 -20.61 23.17 21.25
N ARG A 107 -21.14 24.05 20.39
CA ARG A 107 -21.86 25.27 20.79
C ARG A 107 -23.29 25.20 20.27
N GLY A 108 -24.19 24.72 21.12
CA GLY A 108 -25.58 24.44 20.76
C GLY A 108 -25.69 23.27 19.76
N THR A 109 -26.30 23.53 18.60
CA THR A 109 -26.49 22.53 17.54
C THR A 109 -25.25 22.35 16.65
N TRP A 110 -24.31 23.30 16.68
CA TRP A 110 -23.14 23.32 15.80
C TRP A 110 -21.87 22.85 16.52
N VAL A 111 -20.95 22.25 15.75
CA VAL A 111 -19.63 21.82 16.22
C VAL A 111 -18.58 22.64 15.50
N TYR A 112 -17.69 23.24 16.29
CA TYR A 112 -16.55 24.03 15.84
C TYR A 112 -15.28 23.23 16.02
N TYR A 113 -14.35 23.37 15.09
CA TYR A 113 -13.05 22.71 15.12
C TYR A 113 -11.93 23.74 15.14
N ARG A 114 -10.89 23.47 15.93
CA ARG A 114 -9.71 24.32 16.06
C ARG A 114 -8.44 23.49 15.92
N LEU A 115 -7.36 24.11 15.45
CA LEU A 115 -6.05 23.47 15.36
C LEU A 115 -5.43 23.34 16.77
N LEU A 116 -4.73 22.24 17.03
CA LEU A 116 -3.89 22.08 18.22
C LEU A 116 -2.43 22.42 17.86
N PRO A 117 -1.95 23.64 18.14
CA PRO A 117 -0.65 24.12 17.66
C PRO A 117 0.52 23.26 18.17
N GLU A 118 0.43 22.73 19.40
CA GLU A 118 1.48 21.91 19.99
C GLU A 118 1.84 20.68 19.14
N MET A 119 0.84 20.03 18.53
CA MET A 119 1.08 18.83 17.73
C MET A 119 1.63 19.18 16.34
N THR A 120 1.16 20.29 15.75
CA THR A 120 1.70 20.78 14.47
C THR A 120 3.12 21.29 14.60
N ASP A 121 3.45 21.95 15.72
CA ASP A 121 4.79 22.44 16.01
C ASP A 121 5.77 21.28 16.24
N ARG A 122 5.32 20.22 16.94
CA ARG A 122 6.10 18.97 17.07
C ARG A 122 6.35 18.32 15.72
N LEU A 123 5.33 18.22 14.86
CA LEU A 123 5.49 17.65 13.52
C LEU A 123 6.46 18.48 12.66
N ALA A 124 6.33 19.81 12.72
CA ALA A 124 7.24 20.72 12.05
C ALA A 124 8.67 20.55 12.58
N ALA A 125 8.88 20.48 13.89
CA ALA A 125 10.19 20.29 14.50
C ALA A 125 10.85 18.97 14.06
N VAL A 126 10.08 17.88 13.95
CA VAL A 126 10.60 16.58 13.49
C VAL A 126 11.10 16.65 12.05
N LEU A 127 10.44 17.44 11.19
CA LEU A 127 10.77 17.59 9.78
C LEU A 127 11.72 18.77 9.50
N THR A 128 11.97 19.63 10.49
CA THR A 128 12.82 20.79 10.34
C THR A 128 14.27 20.36 10.34
N ARG A 129 14.99 20.70 9.26
CA ARG A 129 16.44 20.54 9.21
C ARG A 129 17.07 21.50 10.23
N PRO A 130 17.92 21.04 11.16
CA PRO A 130 18.65 21.96 12.01
C PRO A 130 19.48 22.89 11.13
N ALA A 131 19.42 24.20 11.40
CA ALA A 131 20.23 25.19 10.73
C ALA A 131 21.70 25.01 11.13
N ALA A 132 22.37 24.03 10.54
CA ALA A 132 23.83 23.97 10.47
C ALA A 132 24.28 24.59 9.13
N ALA A 133 25.47 25.19 9.16
CA ALA A 133 26.19 25.89 8.11
C ALA A 133 25.87 25.45 6.67
N PRO A 134 25.93 26.37 5.68
CA PRO A 134 25.52 26.10 4.30
C PRO A 134 26.14 24.78 3.83
N PRO A 135 25.36 23.91 3.15
CA PRO A 135 25.92 22.70 2.58
C PRO A 135 27.11 23.09 1.72
N ALA A 136 28.22 22.35 1.84
CA ALA A 136 29.26 22.39 0.84
C ALA A 136 28.58 22.33 -0.52
N GLU A 137 28.79 23.36 -1.34
CA GLU A 137 28.21 23.48 -2.67
C GLU A 137 28.36 22.13 -3.37
N PHE A 138 27.24 21.48 -3.68
CA PHE A 138 27.22 20.65 -4.87
C PHE A 138 27.38 21.64 -6.02
N ALA A 139 28.64 21.87 -6.41
CA ALA A 139 29.00 22.64 -7.57
C ALA A 139 28.27 22.03 -8.78
N GLY A 140 27.22 22.71 -9.24
CA GLY A 140 26.55 22.41 -10.49
C GLY A 140 25.06 22.09 -10.37
N ALA A 141 24.24 23.11 -10.09
CA ALA A 141 22.87 23.14 -10.63
C ALA A 141 22.44 24.59 -10.79
N GLY A 142 22.31 25.02 -12.06
CA GLY A 142 21.75 26.32 -12.43
C GLY A 142 20.25 26.45 -12.08
N PRO A 143 19.62 27.59 -12.43
CA PRO A 143 18.30 27.95 -11.95
C PRO A 143 17.24 26.89 -12.31
N VAL A 144 16.50 26.44 -11.28
CA VAL A 144 15.40 25.48 -11.41
C VAL A 144 14.22 26.17 -12.10
N SER A 145 13.98 25.79 -13.36
CA SER A 145 12.73 26.09 -14.06
C SER A 145 11.60 25.23 -13.49
N THR A 146 10.52 25.88 -13.08
CA THR A 146 9.21 25.27 -12.88
C THR A 146 8.68 24.79 -14.24
N GLY A 147 8.88 23.51 -14.53
CA GLY A 147 8.33 22.84 -15.70
C GLY A 147 7.52 21.62 -15.26
N THR A 148 6.24 21.59 -15.64
CA THR A 148 5.39 20.40 -15.73
C THR A 148 6.21 19.18 -16.20
N PRO A 149 6.08 17.99 -15.59
CA PRO A 149 6.85 16.83 -16.04
C PRO A 149 6.32 16.36 -17.41
N SER A 150 6.93 16.84 -18.48
CA SER A 150 6.89 16.19 -19.79
C SER A 150 7.92 15.06 -19.81
N PRO A 151 7.61 13.87 -20.35
CA PRO A 151 8.53 12.74 -20.37
C PRO A 151 9.55 12.91 -21.50
N THR A 152 10.62 13.67 -21.28
CA THR A 152 11.73 13.80 -22.23
C THR A 152 13.07 13.60 -21.52
N GLY A 153 13.34 12.36 -21.13
CA GLY A 153 14.70 11.88 -20.90
C GLY A 153 15.06 10.86 -21.99
N PRO A 154 16.33 10.79 -22.45
CA PRO A 154 16.72 9.81 -23.46
C PRO A 154 16.41 8.40 -22.93
N VAL A 155 15.55 7.69 -23.67
CA VAL A 155 15.10 6.31 -23.41
C VAL A 155 16.29 5.36 -23.18
N ALA A 156 17.46 5.69 -23.74
CA ALA A 156 18.71 4.96 -23.61
C ALA A 156 19.24 4.82 -22.16
N GLY A 157 18.83 5.68 -21.22
CA GLY A 157 19.19 5.55 -19.81
C GLY A 157 18.38 4.51 -19.03
N ARG A 158 17.25 4.02 -19.60
CA ARG A 158 16.35 3.07 -18.93
C ARG A 158 16.45 1.64 -19.45
N LEU A 159 17.28 1.39 -20.44
CA LEU A 159 17.46 0.07 -21.04
C LEU A 159 18.70 -0.61 -20.45
N SER A 160 18.59 -1.91 -20.16
CA SER A 160 19.73 -2.76 -19.78
C SER A 160 20.88 -2.57 -20.77
N PHE A 161 22.14 -2.67 -20.32
CA PHE A 161 23.32 -2.57 -21.19
C PHE A 161 23.21 -3.47 -22.44
N LEU A 162 22.62 -4.66 -22.29
CA LEU A 162 22.35 -5.58 -23.40
C LEU A 162 21.31 -5.02 -24.39
N ASP A 163 20.20 -4.47 -23.89
CA ASP A 163 19.13 -3.92 -24.72
C ASP A 163 19.60 -2.63 -25.45
N ARG A 164 20.47 -1.84 -24.81
CA ARG A 164 21.07 -0.64 -25.40
C ARG A 164 21.98 -0.93 -26.59
N PHE A 165 22.73 -2.03 -26.56
CA PHE A 165 23.67 -2.40 -27.61
C PHE A 165 23.20 -3.55 -28.49
N LEU A 166 21.91 -3.91 -28.42
CA LEU A 166 21.34 -5.02 -29.17
C LEU A 166 21.66 -4.95 -30.67
N ALA A 167 21.54 -3.76 -31.28
CA ALA A 167 21.87 -3.55 -32.69
C ALA A 167 23.35 -3.81 -33.01
N VAL A 168 24.27 -3.42 -32.11
CA VAL A 168 25.72 -3.67 -32.28
C VAL A 168 26.01 -5.17 -32.20
N TRP A 169 25.39 -5.87 -31.25
CA TRP A 169 25.54 -7.33 -31.12
C TRP A 169 24.98 -8.09 -32.33
N ILE A 170 23.85 -7.64 -32.89
CA ILE A 170 23.29 -8.21 -34.13
C ILE A 170 24.28 -8.06 -35.28
N LEU A 171 24.87 -6.87 -35.46
CA LEU A 171 25.85 -6.63 -36.53
C LEU A 171 27.12 -7.46 -36.37
N VAL A 172 27.65 -7.58 -35.14
CA VAL A 172 28.81 -8.42 -34.84
C VAL A 172 28.50 -9.90 -35.12
N ALA A 173 27.33 -10.39 -34.72
CA ALA A 173 26.91 -11.77 -34.97
C ALA A 173 26.72 -12.06 -36.48
N MET A 174 26.13 -11.12 -37.23
CA MET A 174 26.00 -11.24 -38.68
C MET A 174 27.39 -11.29 -39.36
N ALA A 175 28.29 -10.39 -38.99
CA ALA A 175 29.65 -10.36 -39.54
C ALA A 175 30.42 -11.65 -39.21
N ALA A 176 30.31 -12.15 -37.99
CA ALA A 176 30.90 -13.43 -37.59
C ALA A 176 30.32 -14.60 -38.37
N GLY A 177 28.99 -14.68 -38.53
CA GLY A 177 28.33 -15.74 -39.29
C GLY A 177 28.71 -15.75 -40.78
N LEU A 178 28.75 -14.57 -41.41
CA LEU A 178 29.20 -14.40 -42.80
C LEU A 178 30.69 -14.72 -42.98
N GLY A 179 31.52 -14.33 -42.01
CA GLY A 179 32.96 -14.65 -42.00
C GLY A 179 33.21 -16.15 -41.88
N LEU A 180 32.54 -16.81 -40.94
CA LEU A 180 32.65 -18.24 -40.72
C LEU A 180 32.17 -19.04 -41.94
N GLY A 181 31.07 -18.62 -42.57
CA GLY A 181 30.56 -19.22 -43.81
C GLY A 181 31.52 -19.11 -45.00
N ARG A 182 32.42 -18.12 -45.01
CA ARG A 182 33.46 -17.99 -46.04
C ARG A 182 34.74 -18.76 -45.74
N LEU A 183 35.08 -18.92 -44.45
CA LEU A 183 36.33 -19.55 -44.04
C LEU A 183 36.25 -21.09 -43.98
N VAL A 184 35.05 -21.67 -43.93
CA VAL A 184 34.85 -23.12 -43.82
C VAL A 184 34.19 -23.68 -45.10
N PRO A 185 34.96 -24.29 -46.02
CA PRO A 185 34.39 -24.94 -47.20
C PRO A 185 33.50 -26.11 -46.81
N GLY A 186 32.30 -26.21 -47.42
CA GLY A 186 31.32 -27.28 -47.18
C GLY A 186 30.34 -27.05 -46.03
N LEU A 187 30.47 -25.95 -45.27
CA LEU A 187 29.54 -25.61 -44.18
C LEU A 187 28.11 -25.34 -44.69
N GLY A 188 27.98 -24.69 -45.85
CA GLY A 188 26.69 -24.46 -46.50
C GLY A 188 25.97 -25.76 -46.86
N ASP A 189 26.70 -26.72 -47.43
CA ASP A 189 26.15 -28.03 -47.81
C ASP A 189 25.75 -28.87 -46.59
N ALA A 190 26.52 -28.78 -45.50
CA ALA A 190 26.20 -29.43 -44.24
C ALA A 190 24.92 -28.83 -43.62
N LEU A 191 24.77 -27.49 -43.62
CA LEU A 191 23.57 -26.81 -43.12
C LEU A 191 22.35 -27.07 -44.00
N ALA A 192 22.52 -27.19 -45.32
CA ALA A 192 21.46 -27.51 -46.27
C ALA A 192 20.91 -28.93 -46.09
N LYS A 193 21.69 -29.87 -45.56
CA LYS A 193 21.20 -31.21 -45.20
C LYS A 193 20.32 -31.21 -43.94
N VAL A 194 20.37 -30.16 -43.12
CA VAL A 194 19.62 -30.04 -41.87
C VAL A 194 18.39 -29.15 -42.08
N THR A 195 17.53 -29.56 -43.01
CA THR A 195 16.24 -28.91 -43.29
C THR A 195 15.09 -29.89 -43.04
N VAL A 196 14.03 -29.43 -42.39
CA VAL A 196 12.79 -30.19 -42.22
C VAL A 196 11.70 -29.40 -42.96
N THR A 197 11.04 -30.04 -43.92
CA THR A 197 9.96 -29.43 -44.72
C THR A 197 10.29 -28.04 -45.29
N GLY A 198 11.52 -27.86 -45.80
CA GLY A 198 11.98 -26.59 -46.38
C GLY A 198 12.43 -25.52 -45.37
N VAL A 199 12.39 -25.79 -44.06
CA VAL A 199 12.87 -24.87 -43.02
C VAL A 199 14.20 -25.37 -42.46
N SER A 200 15.23 -24.53 -42.48
CA SER A 200 16.52 -24.85 -41.88
C SER A 200 16.41 -24.91 -40.36
N LEU A 201 16.65 -26.10 -39.80
CA LEU A 201 16.57 -26.35 -38.35
C LEU A 201 17.47 -25.39 -37.52
N PRO A 202 18.70 -25.05 -37.95
CA PRO A 202 19.57 -24.13 -37.22
C PRO A 202 19.00 -22.70 -37.15
N ILE A 203 18.29 -22.27 -38.21
CA ILE A 203 17.65 -20.96 -38.25
C ILE A 203 16.44 -20.95 -37.31
N ALA A 204 15.62 -22.01 -37.34
CA ALA A 204 14.49 -22.17 -36.43
C ALA A 204 14.95 -22.18 -34.96
N LEU A 205 16.05 -22.89 -34.64
CA LEU A 205 16.63 -22.92 -33.31
C LEU A 205 17.18 -21.54 -32.89
N GLY A 206 17.87 -20.84 -33.80
CA GLY A 206 18.37 -19.49 -33.55
C GLY A 206 17.24 -18.49 -33.27
N LEU A 207 16.16 -18.53 -34.05
CA LEU A 207 14.96 -17.71 -33.84
C LEU A 207 14.28 -18.05 -32.51
N LEU A 208 14.17 -19.33 -32.15
CA LEU A 208 13.57 -19.76 -30.89
C LEU A 208 14.39 -19.28 -29.68
N VAL A 209 15.72 -19.40 -29.74
CA VAL A 209 16.64 -18.90 -28.70
C VAL A 209 16.58 -17.37 -28.60
N MET A 210 16.46 -16.66 -29.74
CA MET A 210 16.35 -15.19 -29.75
C MET A 210 14.98 -14.70 -29.23
N MET A 211 13.91 -15.46 -29.49
CA MET A 211 12.54 -15.13 -29.06
C MET A 211 12.30 -15.44 -27.58
N TYR A 212 12.94 -16.48 -27.04
CA TYR A 212 12.83 -16.93 -25.65
C TYR A 212 13.03 -15.82 -24.59
N PRO A 213 14.08 -14.97 -24.60
CA PRO A 213 14.28 -13.96 -23.56
C PRO A 213 13.21 -12.86 -23.56
N VAL A 214 12.59 -12.57 -24.70
CA VAL A 214 11.46 -11.63 -24.78
C VAL A 214 10.19 -12.26 -24.20
N LEU A 215 9.92 -13.52 -24.55
CA LEU A 215 8.80 -14.29 -23.98
C LEU A 215 8.97 -14.53 -22.47
N ALA A 216 10.19 -14.75 -22.00
CA ALA A 216 10.50 -14.96 -20.58
C ALA A 216 10.46 -13.68 -19.74
N LYS A 217 10.48 -12.49 -20.37
CA LYS A 217 10.45 -11.18 -19.68
C LYS A 217 9.05 -10.63 -19.46
N VAL A 218 7.98 -11.34 -19.83
CA VAL A 218 6.60 -10.90 -19.53
C VAL A 218 6.36 -11.06 -18.02
N ARG A 219 6.63 -10.01 -17.25
CA ARG A 219 6.20 -9.93 -15.85
C ARG A 219 4.75 -9.49 -15.82
N TYR A 220 3.89 -10.33 -15.25
CA TYR A 220 2.52 -9.94 -14.96
C TYR A 220 2.52 -9.10 -13.68
N PRO A 221 1.76 -7.98 -13.63
CA PRO A 221 1.57 -7.24 -12.40
C PRO A 221 0.97 -8.16 -11.34
N SER A 222 1.39 -7.98 -10.10
CA SER A 222 1.04 -8.87 -9.00
C SER A 222 0.33 -8.13 -7.87
N VAL A 223 -0.78 -8.68 -7.39
CA VAL A 223 -1.67 -8.05 -6.41
C VAL A 223 -1.83 -8.97 -5.21
N LEU A 224 -1.57 -8.45 -4.00
CA LEU A 224 -1.76 -9.17 -2.74
C LEU A 224 -3.03 -8.70 -2.04
N PHE A 225 -3.95 -9.62 -1.76
CA PHE A 225 -5.14 -9.36 -0.94
C PHE A 225 -4.92 -9.85 0.50
N VAL A 226 -5.14 -8.97 1.47
CA VAL A 226 -4.89 -9.25 2.89
C VAL A 226 -6.16 -9.09 3.70
N CYS A 227 -6.56 -10.12 4.44
CA CYS A 227 -7.61 -10.00 5.46
C CYS A 227 -7.15 -10.60 6.79
N VAL A 228 -8.05 -10.79 7.76
CA VAL A 228 -7.68 -11.38 9.06
C VAL A 228 -7.36 -12.87 8.89
N HIS A 229 -8.35 -13.66 8.44
CA HIS A 229 -8.28 -15.12 8.47
C HIS A 229 -7.81 -15.79 7.17
N ASN A 230 -7.64 -15.04 6.09
CA ASN A 230 -7.40 -15.58 4.74
C ASN A 230 -8.34 -16.72 4.31
N ALA A 231 -9.60 -16.63 4.72
CA ALA A 231 -10.60 -17.69 4.50
C ALA A 231 -11.83 -17.21 3.71
N GLY A 232 -12.03 -15.90 3.55
CA GLY A 232 -13.21 -15.31 2.92
C GLY A 232 -12.84 -14.21 1.95
N ARG A 233 -12.97 -12.94 2.37
CA ARG A 233 -12.74 -11.73 1.55
C ARG A 233 -11.52 -11.79 0.63
N SER A 234 -10.32 -12.01 1.19
CA SER A 234 -9.08 -12.04 0.42
C SER A 234 -9.00 -13.21 -0.55
N GLN A 235 -9.61 -14.34 -0.22
CA GLN A 235 -9.62 -15.51 -1.09
C GLN A 235 -10.61 -15.33 -2.25
N MET A 236 -11.81 -14.80 -1.98
CA MET A 236 -12.77 -14.44 -3.04
C MET A 236 -12.17 -13.39 -4.00
N ALA A 237 -11.48 -12.38 -3.47
CA ALA A 237 -10.84 -11.35 -4.28
C ALA A 237 -9.73 -11.91 -5.17
N ALA A 238 -8.86 -12.77 -4.63
CA ALA A 238 -7.82 -13.43 -5.42
C ALA A 238 -8.41 -14.35 -6.50
N ALA A 239 -9.46 -15.10 -6.17
CA ALA A 239 -10.14 -15.99 -7.10
C ALA A 239 -10.81 -15.21 -8.25
N PHE A 240 -11.52 -14.11 -7.96
CA PHE A 240 -12.07 -13.23 -8.99
C PHE A 240 -10.98 -12.59 -9.87
N LEU A 241 -9.89 -12.10 -9.26
CA LEU A 241 -8.80 -11.49 -10.03
C LEU A 241 -8.19 -12.48 -11.02
N THR A 242 -7.88 -13.69 -10.55
CA THR A 242 -7.34 -14.77 -11.39
C THR A 242 -8.31 -15.12 -12.52
N HIS A 243 -9.60 -15.30 -12.20
CA HIS A 243 -10.62 -15.68 -13.17
C HIS A 243 -10.83 -14.59 -14.24
N LEU A 244 -11.04 -13.34 -13.82
CA LEU A 244 -11.38 -12.23 -14.71
C LEU A 244 -10.17 -11.72 -15.52
N SER A 245 -8.95 -11.83 -14.99
CA SER A 245 -7.73 -11.41 -15.71
C SER A 245 -7.22 -12.43 -16.72
N ARG A 246 -7.71 -13.69 -16.68
CA ARG A 246 -7.22 -14.82 -17.50
C ARG A 246 -5.71 -15.01 -17.39
N GLY A 247 -5.15 -14.83 -16.19
CA GLY A 247 -3.71 -14.97 -15.92
C GLY A 247 -2.85 -13.78 -16.36
N ARG A 248 -3.45 -12.66 -16.78
CA ARG A 248 -2.73 -11.41 -17.08
C ARG A 248 -2.29 -10.64 -15.83
N VAL A 249 -2.82 -11.00 -14.66
CA VAL A 249 -2.45 -10.42 -13.36
C VAL A 249 -2.27 -11.57 -12.37
N GLU A 250 -1.15 -11.58 -11.64
CA GLU A 250 -0.91 -12.58 -10.61
C GLU A 250 -1.62 -12.20 -9.31
N ALA A 251 -2.53 -13.04 -8.85
CA ALA A 251 -3.25 -12.83 -7.60
C ALA A 251 -2.60 -13.62 -6.45
N ARG A 252 -2.36 -12.94 -5.32
CA ARG A 252 -1.92 -13.56 -4.06
C ARG A 252 -2.89 -13.21 -2.94
N SER A 253 -3.00 -14.08 -1.94
CA SER A 253 -3.83 -13.81 -0.76
C SER A 253 -3.09 -14.21 0.52
N ALA A 254 -3.30 -13.46 1.60
CA ALA A 254 -2.72 -13.77 2.91
C ALA A 254 -3.61 -13.28 4.07
N GLY A 255 -3.28 -13.72 5.28
CA GLY A 255 -4.01 -13.43 6.52
C GLY A 255 -3.08 -13.08 7.67
N SER A 256 -3.47 -12.11 8.50
CA SER A 256 -2.74 -11.81 9.74
C SER A 256 -2.83 -12.94 10.76
N VAL A 257 -3.98 -13.62 10.82
CA VAL A 257 -4.24 -14.77 11.70
C VAL A 257 -5.00 -15.83 10.89
N PRO A 258 -4.32 -16.61 10.03
CA PRO A 258 -4.97 -17.55 9.12
C PRO A 258 -5.86 -18.58 9.83
N ALA A 259 -7.02 -18.87 9.25
CA ALA A 259 -7.85 -19.99 9.68
C ALA A 259 -7.27 -21.33 9.21
N ALA A 260 -7.80 -22.43 9.73
CA ALA A 260 -7.40 -23.78 9.32
C ALA A 260 -7.83 -24.14 7.88
N ALA A 261 -8.93 -23.56 7.40
CA ALA A 261 -9.49 -23.82 6.08
C ALA A 261 -10.24 -22.59 5.55
N VAL A 262 -10.51 -22.59 4.25
CA VAL A 262 -11.35 -21.59 3.59
C VAL A 262 -12.79 -21.69 4.12
N ASN A 263 -13.48 -20.56 4.23
CA ASN A 263 -14.85 -20.49 4.72
C ASN A 263 -15.79 -21.21 3.73
N PRO A 264 -16.51 -22.26 4.15
CA PRO A 264 -17.44 -22.99 3.27
C PRO A 264 -18.54 -22.11 2.66
N ALA A 265 -19.00 -21.07 3.37
CA ALA A 265 -19.99 -20.13 2.84
C ALA A 265 -19.40 -19.27 1.70
N ALA A 266 -18.11 -18.93 1.77
CA ALA A 266 -17.41 -18.25 0.67
C ALA A 266 -17.19 -19.17 -0.53
N VAL A 267 -16.82 -20.43 -0.30
CA VAL A 267 -16.73 -21.44 -1.35
C VAL A 267 -18.06 -21.59 -2.08
N ALA A 268 -19.16 -21.75 -1.34
CA ALA A 268 -20.49 -21.90 -1.92
C ALA A 268 -20.93 -20.64 -2.69
N ALA A 269 -20.67 -19.44 -2.15
CA ALA A 269 -20.98 -18.19 -2.83
C ALA A 269 -20.18 -18.00 -4.13
N MET A 270 -18.89 -18.38 -4.16
CA MET A 270 -18.07 -18.31 -5.38
C MET A 270 -18.45 -19.37 -6.41
N ALA A 271 -18.88 -20.56 -5.96
CA ALA A 271 -19.37 -21.61 -6.85
C ALA A 271 -20.63 -21.17 -7.63
N GLU A 272 -21.52 -20.36 -7.03
CA GLU A 272 -22.64 -19.73 -7.75
C GLU A 272 -22.17 -18.82 -8.91
N ALA A 273 -20.98 -18.23 -8.79
CA ALA A 273 -20.33 -17.44 -9.83
C ALA A 273 -19.46 -18.28 -10.80
N GLY A 274 -19.48 -19.62 -10.68
CA GLY A 274 -18.71 -20.53 -11.52
C GLY A 274 -17.23 -20.61 -11.16
N ILE A 275 -16.83 -20.19 -9.96
CA ILE A 275 -15.44 -20.16 -9.50
C ILE A 275 -15.28 -21.11 -8.30
N ASP A 276 -14.51 -22.18 -8.48
CA ASP A 276 -14.13 -23.07 -7.38
C ASP A 276 -12.87 -22.56 -6.68
N MET A 277 -12.96 -22.44 -5.35
CA MET A 277 -11.88 -22.01 -4.46
C MET A 277 -11.69 -22.97 -3.28
N SER A 278 -12.31 -24.15 -3.33
CA SER A 278 -12.32 -25.13 -2.23
C SER A 278 -10.95 -25.73 -1.93
N ALA A 279 -10.07 -25.80 -2.93
CA ALA A 279 -8.71 -26.31 -2.81
C ALA A 279 -7.72 -25.28 -2.24
N GLU A 280 -8.13 -24.02 -2.07
CA GLU A 280 -7.26 -22.98 -1.54
C GLU A 280 -6.95 -23.22 -0.06
N THR A 281 -5.73 -22.86 0.33
CA THR A 281 -5.27 -22.93 1.73
C THR A 281 -5.06 -21.53 2.27
N PRO A 282 -5.57 -21.21 3.47
CA PRO A 282 -5.23 -19.97 4.16
C PRO A 282 -3.72 -19.88 4.46
N LYS A 283 -3.12 -18.73 4.13
CA LYS A 283 -1.67 -18.50 4.22
C LYS A 283 -1.38 -17.30 5.13
N VAL A 284 -0.29 -17.37 5.88
CA VAL A 284 0.16 -16.27 6.75
C VAL A 284 0.69 -15.10 5.93
N LEU A 285 0.41 -13.88 6.39
CA LEU A 285 0.99 -12.67 5.84
C LEU A 285 2.48 -12.61 6.16
N THR A 286 3.32 -12.64 5.12
CA THR A 286 4.77 -12.51 5.26
C THR A 286 5.27 -11.23 4.61
N VAL A 287 6.44 -10.76 5.05
CA VAL A 287 7.12 -9.60 4.45
C VAL A 287 7.45 -9.85 2.98
N GLU A 288 7.88 -11.06 2.66
CA GLU A 288 8.25 -11.48 1.31
C GLU A 288 7.05 -11.41 0.37
N ALA A 289 5.85 -11.80 0.84
CA ALA A 289 4.63 -11.72 0.05
C ALA A 289 4.29 -10.26 -0.31
N VAL A 290 4.50 -9.32 0.63
CA VAL A 290 4.30 -7.89 0.38
C VAL A 290 5.36 -7.36 -0.58
N GLN A 291 6.62 -7.73 -0.39
CA GLN A 291 7.74 -7.32 -1.26
C GLN A 291 7.60 -7.85 -2.69
N ALA A 292 7.07 -9.06 -2.87
CA ALA A 292 6.85 -9.67 -4.17
C ALA A 292 5.65 -9.10 -4.95
N SER A 293 4.79 -8.31 -4.29
CA SER A 293 3.57 -7.75 -4.91
C SER A 293 3.71 -6.28 -5.27
N ASP A 294 3.15 -5.88 -6.41
CA ASP A 294 3.16 -4.49 -6.90
C ASP A 294 2.07 -3.64 -6.23
N ALA A 295 0.92 -4.28 -5.94
CA ALA A 295 -0.18 -3.68 -5.18
C ALA A 295 -0.59 -4.56 -4.00
N VAL A 296 -1.02 -3.91 -2.91
CA VAL A 296 -1.45 -4.54 -1.67
C VAL A 296 -2.81 -3.99 -1.29
N ILE A 297 -3.80 -4.87 -1.15
CA ILE A 297 -5.19 -4.53 -0.89
C ILE A 297 -5.59 -5.11 0.47
N THR A 298 -5.82 -4.24 1.45
CA THR A 298 -6.23 -4.64 2.80
C THR A 298 -7.76 -4.70 2.91
N MET A 299 -8.26 -5.70 3.64
CA MET A 299 -9.68 -6.00 3.79
C MET A 299 -9.99 -6.31 5.27
N GLY A 300 -9.73 -5.32 6.13
CA GLY A 300 -10.01 -5.39 7.56
C GLY A 300 -8.92 -6.03 8.44
N CYS A 301 -7.67 -6.14 7.97
CA CYS A 301 -6.53 -6.60 8.79
C CYS A 301 -5.84 -5.48 9.60
N GLY A 302 -6.35 -4.24 9.53
CA GLY A 302 -5.79 -3.10 10.26
C GLY A 302 -4.35 -2.78 9.87
N ASP A 303 -3.53 -2.44 10.86
CA ASP A 303 -2.13 -2.01 10.69
C ASP A 303 -1.12 -3.18 10.67
N THR A 304 -1.60 -4.41 10.51
CA THR A 304 -0.75 -5.61 10.49
C THR A 304 0.12 -5.72 9.23
N CYS A 305 -0.20 -4.95 8.18
CA CYS A 305 0.52 -5.02 6.91
C CYS A 305 1.76 -4.12 6.91
N PRO A 306 2.97 -4.65 6.70
CA PRO A 306 4.18 -3.82 6.60
C PRO A 306 4.14 -2.95 5.34
N VAL A 307 4.52 -1.69 5.48
CA VAL A 307 4.51 -0.70 4.40
C VAL A 307 5.89 -0.57 3.78
N PHE A 308 5.97 -0.77 2.46
CA PHE A 308 7.20 -0.62 1.68
C PHE A 308 7.06 0.53 0.66
N PRO A 309 8.10 1.34 0.45
CA PRO A 309 8.08 2.41 -0.54
C PRO A 309 7.95 1.85 -1.97
N GLY A 310 7.25 2.58 -2.84
CA GLY A 310 7.10 2.23 -4.25
C GLY A 310 6.02 1.19 -4.58
N LYS A 311 5.20 0.79 -3.60
CA LYS A 311 4.04 -0.09 -3.79
C LYS A 311 2.72 0.67 -3.64
N THR A 312 1.70 0.20 -4.35
CA THR A 312 0.35 0.76 -4.23
C THR A 312 -0.39 0.07 -3.09
N TYR A 313 -0.92 0.84 -2.15
CA TYR A 313 -1.73 0.32 -1.04
C TYR A 313 -3.17 0.82 -1.15
N LEU A 314 -4.13 -0.10 -1.10
CA LEU A 314 -5.56 0.22 -1.11
C LEU A 314 -6.24 -0.45 0.09
N ASP A 315 -7.15 0.27 0.74
CA ASP A 315 -7.95 -0.28 1.84
C ASP A 315 -9.40 -0.43 1.42
N TRP A 316 -9.87 -1.68 1.32
CA TRP A 316 -11.23 -2.03 0.98
C TRP A 316 -12.03 -2.33 2.24
N LYS A 317 -12.84 -1.36 2.65
CA LYS A 317 -13.86 -1.54 3.68
C LYS A 317 -14.96 -2.47 3.14
N LEU A 318 -15.07 -3.63 3.76
CA LEU A 318 -16.02 -4.68 3.47
C LEU A 318 -16.50 -5.29 4.79
N ASP A 319 -17.74 -5.74 4.82
CA ASP A 319 -18.33 -6.36 6.00
C ASP A 319 -17.66 -7.68 6.35
N ASP A 320 -17.83 -8.13 7.59
CA ASP A 320 -17.25 -9.38 8.08
C ASP A 320 -18.18 -10.58 7.94
N PRO A 321 -17.91 -11.54 7.03
CA PRO A 321 -18.75 -12.73 6.87
C PRO A 321 -18.43 -13.83 7.89
N ALA A 322 -17.54 -13.58 8.86
CA ALA A 322 -17.09 -14.59 9.80
C ALA A 322 -18.27 -15.17 10.59
N GLY A 323 -18.44 -16.50 10.53
CA GLY A 323 -19.52 -17.22 11.22
C GLY A 323 -20.90 -17.04 10.61
N GLN A 324 -21.03 -16.37 9.46
CA GLN A 324 -22.30 -16.13 8.78
C GLN A 324 -22.53 -17.15 7.65
N GLY A 325 -23.81 -17.38 7.32
CA GLY A 325 -24.21 -18.23 6.20
C GLY A 325 -24.01 -17.57 4.83
N ILE A 326 -24.24 -18.36 3.78
CA ILE A 326 -24.04 -17.94 2.38
C ILE A 326 -24.78 -16.64 2.02
N ASP A 327 -25.99 -16.42 2.54
CA ASP A 327 -26.80 -15.25 2.23
C ASP A 327 -26.10 -13.93 2.58
N ALA A 328 -25.34 -13.91 3.67
CA ALA A 328 -24.58 -12.73 4.08
C ALA A 328 -23.25 -12.59 3.32
N VAL A 329 -22.75 -13.68 2.73
CA VAL A 329 -21.53 -13.68 1.92
C VAL A 329 -21.78 -13.16 0.50
N ARG A 330 -22.96 -13.43 -0.07
CA ARG A 330 -23.32 -12.97 -1.44
C ARG A 330 -23.11 -11.47 -1.67
N PRO A 331 -23.61 -10.53 -0.83
CA PRO A 331 -23.39 -9.10 -1.07
C PRO A 331 -21.90 -8.72 -1.00
N ILE A 332 -21.12 -9.42 -0.14
CA ILE A 332 -19.67 -9.19 -0.05
C ILE A 332 -18.96 -9.71 -1.30
N ARG A 333 -19.35 -10.88 -1.82
CA ARG A 333 -18.86 -11.44 -3.08
C ARG A 333 -19.10 -10.46 -4.23
N ASP A 334 -20.33 -9.97 -4.36
CA ASP A 334 -20.73 -9.10 -5.48
C ASP A 334 -20.00 -7.75 -5.42
N GLU A 335 -19.82 -7.20 -4.23
CA GLU A 335 -19.03 -5.97 -4.03
C GLU A 335 -17.54 -6.19 -4.32
N ILE A 336 -16.98 -7.35 -3.96
CA ILE A 336 -15.60 -7.70 -4.33
C ILE A 336 -15.47 -7.80 -5.85
N GLU A 337 -16.38 -8.49 -6.53
CA GLU A 337 -16.35 -8.62 -7.98
C GLU A 337 -16.36 -7.24 -8.66
N ARG A 338 -17.26 -6.35 -8.23
CA ARG A 338 -17.34 -4.97 -8.74
C ARG A 338 -16.02 -4.22 -8.59
N ARG A 339 -15.37 -4.33 -7.42
CA ARG A 339 -14.07 -3.69 -7.18
C ARG A 339 -12.94 -4.30 -8.00
N ILE A 340 -12.94 -5.61 -8.20
CA ILE A 340 -11.95 -6.30 -9.04
C ILE A 340 -12.09 -5.88 -10.50
N ARG A 341 -13.32 -5.76 -11.02
CA ARG A 341 -13.56 -5.22 -12.38
C ARG A 341 -13.03 -3.79 -12.52
N GLY A 342 -13.26 -2.94 -11.52
CA GLY A 342 -12.69 -1.59 -11.47
C GLY A 342 -11.15 -1.59 -11.47
N LEU A 343 -10.54 -2.44 -10.63
CA LEU A 343 -9.09 -2.59 -10.56
C LEU A 343 -8.50 -3.06 -11.89
N LEU A 344 -9.11 -4.03 -12.56
CA LEU A 344 -8.65 -4.51 -13.86
C LEU A 344 -8.75 -3.42 -14.94
N ALA A 345 -9.80 -2.60 -14.91
CA ALA A 345 -9.94 -1.46 -15.81
C ALA A 345 -8.84 -0.41 -15.58
N GLU A 346 -8.51 -0.09 -14.32
CA GLU A 346 -7.39 0.82 -13.99
C GLU A 346 -6.03 0.25 -14.45
N LEU A 347 -5.87 -1.08 -14.41
CA LEU A 347 -4.67 -1.76 -14.90
C LEU A 347 -4.64 -1.94 -16.44
N GLY A 348 -5.69 -1.52 -17.15
CA GLY A 348 -5.78 -1.68 -18.61
C GLY A 348 -5.91 -3.14 -19.06
N VAL A 349 -6.42 -4.02 -18.20
CA VAL A 349 -6.61 -5.45 -18.48
C VAL A 349 -8.07 -5.69 -18.88
N GLU A 350 -8.30 -6.12 -20.12
CA GLU A 350 -9.64 -6.50 -20.57
C GLU A 350 -10.19 -7.69 -19.76
N THR A 351 -11.36 -7.51 -19.17
CA THR A 351 -12.05 -8.54 -18.40
C THR A 351 -12.65 -9.61 -19.30
N ALA A 352 -12.72 -10.84 -18.78
CA ALA A 352 -13.34 -11.98 -19.44
C ALA A 352 -14.85 -11.83 -19.67
#